data_AF-V4MFN0-F1
#
_entry.id   AF-V4MFN0-F1
#
_cell.length_a   1.000
_cell.length_b   1.000
_cell.length_c   1.000
_cell.angle_alpha   90.00
_cell.angle_beta   90.00
_cell.angle_gamma   90.00
#
_symmetry.space_group_name_H-M   'P 1'
#
loop_
_entity.id
_entity.type
_entity.pdbx_description
1 polymer ?
#
loop_
_entity_poly.entity_id
_entity_poly.type
_entity_poly.pdbx_seq_one_letter_code
_entity_poly.pdbx_strand_id
1 'polypeptide(L)'
;MTLAVRGRRRRYQLFLTTLSRQSFIHHIKRTKKKHLLRFASSPPPDSSETLDFIPKMFRSMLVRSSASAKQSLLRRSFSSESVPERKVAILGAAGGIGQPLALLMKLNPLVSSLSLYDIANTPGVAADVGHINTRSEVAGYMGDDNLAKALEGADLVIIPAGVPRKPGMTRDDLFNINAGIVKNLCTAIAKYCPHALINMISNPVNSTVPIAAEIFKKAGMYDEKKLFGVTTLDVVRAKTFYAGKANVPVAEVNVPVIGGHAGVTILPLFSQATPQANLSGDVLTALTKRTQDGGTEVVEAKAGKGSATLSMA
;
A
#
# COMPACT_ATOMS: atom_id res chain seq x y z
N MET A 1 55.16 36.52 -29.69
CA MET A 1 56.17 37.38 -29.04
C MET A 1 55.63 37.77 -27.67
N THR A 2 56.07 37.10 -26.58
CA THR A 2 57.07 37.58 -25.58
C THR A 2 56.52 38.77 -24.75
N LEU A 3 56.45 38.86 -23.41
CA LEU A 3 56.95 38.18 -22.19
C LEU A 3 55.83 38.29 -21.12
N ALA A 4 55.53 37.39 -20.16
CA ALA A 4 56.33 36.71 -19.13
C ALA A 4 56.93 37.62 -18.02
N VAL A 5 56.24 37.74 -16.88
CA VAL A 5 56.85 37.91 -15.55
C VAL A 5 56.36 36.81 -14.62
N ARG A 6 57.35 36.13 -14.02
CA ARG A 6 57.30 34.91 -13.22
C ARG A 6 57.05 35.23 -11.74
N GLY A 7 56.54 34.25 -10.98
CA GLY A 7 56.49 34.36 -9.53
C GLY A 7 56.11 33.11 -8.72
N ARG A 8 56.77 31.97 -8.97
CA ARG A 8 57.03 30.85 -8.02
C ARG A 8 55.89 30.40 -7.08
N ARG A 9 55.36 29.19 -7.33
CA ARG A 9 55.37 28.05 -6.38
C ARG A 9 54.81 26.79 -7.05
N ARG A 10 55.65 26.15 -7.88
CA ARG A 10 55.56 24.71 -8.13
C ARG A 10 56.42 24.02 -7.08
N ARG A 11 55.86 23.01 -6.42
CA ARG A 11 56.43 21.70 -6.07
C ARG A 11 55.69 21.21 -4.84
N TYR A 12 54.82 20.22 -5.06
CA TYR A 12 54.42 19.10 -4.19
C TYR A 12 53.06 18.61 -4.66
N GLN A 13 53.03 18.14 -5.91
CA GLN A 13 51.95 17.31 -6.44
C GLN A 13 52.64 16.13 -7.12
N LEU A 14 52.18 14.93 -6.76
CA LEU A 14 52.76 13.60 -6.98
C LEU A 14 53.91 13.21 -6.03
N PHE A 15 53.54 12.61 -4.90
CA PHE A 15 54.09 11.31 -4.49
C PHE A 15 53.08 10.62 -3.55
N LEU A 16 52.83 9.34 -3.79
CA LEU A 16 52.12 8.35 -2.94
C LEU A 16 50.59 8.25 -3.02
N THR A 17 50.17 7.52 -4.05
CA THR A 17 49.13 6.50 -3.94
C THR A 17 49.46 5.45 -2.87
N THR A 18 48.42 4.78 -2.36
CA THR A 18 48.42 3.52 -1.57
C THR A 18 48.93 3.58 -0.12
N LEU A 19 48.03 3.85 0.85
CA LEU A 19 48.05 3.23 2.19
C LEU A 19 46.72 3.42 2.98
N SER A 20 46.01 2.30 3.12
CA SER A 20 45.12 1.92 4.25
C SER A 20 43.69 2.48 4.38
N ARG A 21 42.76 2.00 3.52
CA ARG A 21 41.33 1.87 3.89
C ARG A 21 41.07 0.88 5.05
N GLN A 22 42.07 0.07 5.44
CA GLN A 22 41.96 -0.90 6.54
C GLN A 22 42.11 -0.28 7.95
N SER A 23 42.80 0.86 8.10
CA SER A 23 43.02 1.48 9.42
C SER A 23 41.76 2.15 9.99
N PHE A 24 40.85 2.60 9.13
CA PHE A 24 39.61 3.26 9.55
C PHE A 24 38.53 2.26 10.01
N ILE A 25 38.48 1.08 9.39
CA ILE A 25 37.53 0.00 9.76
C ILE A 25 37.93 -0.66 11.08
N HIS A 26 39.22 -0.73 11.40
CA HIS A 26 39.70 -1.31 12.66
C HIS A 26 39.42 -0.40 13.87
N HIS A 27 39.40 0.93 13.68
CA HIS A 27 39.08 1.88 14.75
C HIS A 27 37.61 1.82 15.17
N ILE A 28 36.67 1.70 14.21
CA ILE A 28 35.22 1.63 14.48
C ILE A 28 34.81 0.31 15.16
N LYS A 29 35.49 -0.81 14.83
CA LYS A 29 35.22 -2.11 15.49
C LYS A 29 35.74 -2.18 16.94
N ARG A 30 36.74 -1.37 17.31
CA ARG A 30 37.32 -1.37 18.67
C ARG A 30 36.50 -0.53 19.67
N THR A 31 35.83 0.52 19.21
CA THR A 31 34.96 1.37 20.05
C THR A 31 33.60 0.74 20.36
N LYS A 32 33.00 -0.02 19.44
CA LYS A 32 31.73 -0.74 19.70
C LYS A 32 31.87 -1.94 20.64
N LYS A 33 33.04 -2.59 20.71
CA LYS A 33 33.28 -3.76 21.59
C LYS A 33 33.55 -3.38 23.06
N LYS A 34 33.97 -2.14 23.35
CA LYS A 34 34.18 -1.66 24.72
C LYS A 34 32.90 -1.18 25.42
N HIS A 35 31.87 -0.78 24.67
CA HIS A 35 30.57 -0.38 25.24
C HIS A 35 29.60 -1.54 25.48
N LEU A 36 29.83 -2.72 24.89
CA LEU A 36 28.93 -3.87 24.98
C LEU A 36 29.29 -4.89 26.09
N LEU A 37 30.33 -4.62 26.90
CA LEU A 37 30.83 -5.53 27.93
C LEU A 37 30.72 -4.97 29.37
N ARG A 38 29.79 -4.04 29.61
CA ARG A 38 29.55 -3.45 30.96
C ARG A 38 28.13 -3.59 31.50
N PHE A 39 27.30 -4.45 30.91
CA PHE A 39 25.90 -4.68 31.35
C PHE A 39 25.54 -6.17 31.46
N ALA A 40 26.39 -6.98 32.08
CA ALA A 40 26.06 -8.36 32.41
C ALA A 40 26.87 -8.85 33.61
N SER A 41 26.51 -8.40 34.83
CA SER A 41 26.87 -9.09 36.09
C SER A 41 26.25 -8.38 37.30
N SER A 42 25.03 -8.74 37.68
CA SER A 42 24.54 -8.67 39.08
C SER A 42 23.22 -9.45 39.21
N PRO A 43 23.08 -10.39 40.17
CA PRO A 43 21.78 -10.97 40.50
C PRO A 43 20.95 -9.98 41.34
N PRO A 44 19.61 -10.08 41.34
CA PRO A 44 18.77 -9.19 42.15
C PRO A 44 18.88 -9.54 43.65
N PRO A 45 18.78 -8.57 44.57
CA PRO A 45 18.82 -8.84 46.00
C PRO A 45 17.47 -9.36 46.51
N ASP A 46 17.54 -10.35 47.40
CA ASP A 46 16.42 -10.93 48.14
C ASP A 46 15.77 -9.89 49.08
N SER A 47 14.44 -9.86 49.09
CA SER A 47 13.65 -8.98 49.96
C SER A 47 13.27 -9.70 51.26
N SER A 48 14.20 -9.76 52.20
CA SER A 48 13.90 -10.03 53.61
C SER A 48 15.01 -9.41 54.46
N GLU A 49 14.60 -8.73 55.55
CA GLU A 49 15.44 -7.99 56.52
C GLU A 49 15.80 -6.56 56.04
N THR A 50 15.12 -5.52 56.52
CA THR A 50 15.50 -4.88 57.79
C THR A 50 14.41 -3.89 58.21
N LEU A 51 13.67 -4.22 59.26
CA LEU A 51 12.86 -3.30 60.05
C LEU A 51 13.51 -3.25 61.42
N ASP A 52 14.21 -2.16 61.75
CA ASP A 52 14.45 -1.71 63.13
C ASP A 52 15.25 -0.40 63.10
N PHE A 53 14.57 0.73 63.37
CA PHE A 53 15.03 1.88 64.18
C PHE A 53 14.18 3.13 63.92
N ILE A 54 13.06 3.34 64.64
CA ILE A 54 12.57 4.69 65.04
C ILE A 54 11.83 4.57 66.40
N PRO A 55 12.10 5.41 67.42
CA PRO A 55 11.52 5.32 68.77
C PRO A 55 10.02 5.67 68.84
N LYS A 56 9.31 4.99 69.74
CA LYS A 56 7.92 5.23 70.13
C LYS A 56 7.78 6.54 70.92
N MET A 57 7.33 7.63 70.30
CA MET A 57 6.67 8.72 71.04
C MET A 57 5.76 9.57 70.13
N PHE A 58 4.52 9.78 70.59
CA PHE A 58 3.42 10.61 70.04
C PHE A 58 2.57 10.01 68.91
N ARG A 59 1.47 9.32 69.28
CA ARG A 59 0.08 9.83 69.44
C ARG A 59 -0.55 10.30 68.11
N SER A 60 -1.36 9.47 67.46
CA SER A 60 -2.81 9.30 67.70
C SER A 60 -3.64 10.58 67.53
N MET A 61 -4.12 10.84 66.30
CA MET A 61 -5.42 11.47 66.06
C MET A 61 -5.85 11.21 64.62
N LEU A 62 -7.11 10.80 64.48
CA LEU A 62 -7.94 10.79 63.27
C LEU A 62 -7.68 9.72 62.21
N VAL A 63 -8.16 8.49 62.48
CA VAL A 63 -8.76 7.65 61.41
C VAL A 63 -10.09 7.10 61.92
N ARG A 64 -11.17 7.83 61.65
CA ARG A 64 -12.53 7.30 61.52
C ARG A 64 -13.02 7.73 60.16
N SER A 65 -13.06 6.81 59.19
CA SER A 65 -14.17 6.66 58.24
C SER A 65 -13.79 5.75 57.06
N SER A 66 -14.74 4.87 56.72
CA SER A 66 -14.86 4.06 55.50
C SER A 66 -14.34 2.62 55.53
N ALA A 67 -15.09 1.77 56.25
CA ALA A 67 -15.35 0.42 55.77
C ALA A 67 -16.35 0.52 54.61
N SER A 68 -15.94 0.19 53.37
CA SER A 68 -16.87 -0.24 52.31
C SER A 68 -16.12 -0.93 51.16
N ALA A 69 -16.54 -2.16 50.89
CA ALA A 69 -16.48 -2.86 49.61
C ALA A 69 -15.12 -3.02 48.90
N LYS A 70 -14.34 -4.04 49.28
CA LYS A 70 -13.47 -4.75 48.33
C LYS A 70 -14.25 -5.91 47.70
N GLN A 71 -15.20 -5.58 46.83
CA GLN A 71 -15.75 -6.56 45.89
C GLN A 71 -15.00 -6.36 44.57
N SER A 72 -14.05 -7.27 44.33
CA SER A 72 -13.32 -7.41 43.07
C SER A 72 -14.33 -7.56 41.93
N LEU A 73 -14.59 -6.46 41.22
CA LEU A 73 -15.22 -6.50 39.92
C LEU A 73 -14.20 -7.07 38.95
N LEU A 74 -14.17 -8.40 38.83
CA LEU A 74 -13.71 -9.06 37.61
C LEU A 74 -14.67 -8.65 36.50
N ARG A 75 -14.41 -7.46 35.94
CA ARG A 75 -15.05 -6.98 34.72
C ARG A 75 -14.64 -7.97 33.64
N ARG A 76 -15.53 -8.92 33.32
CA ARG A 76 -15.42 -9.76 32.11
C ARG A 76 -15.11 -8.82 30.96
N SER A 77 -13.89 -8.91 30.45
CA SER A 77 -13.51 -8.20 29.24
C SER A 77 -14.46 -8.68 28.15
N PHE A 78 -15.26 -7.77 27.60
CA PHE A 78 -16.12 -8.08 26.46
C PHE A 78 -15.21 -8.64 25.37
N SER A 79 -15.49 -9.85 24.87
CA SER A 79 -14.82 -10.31 23.66
C SER A 79 -15.15 -9.30 22.58
N SER A 80 -14.16 -8.60 22.04
CA SER A 80 -14.37 -7.96 20.75
C SER A 80 -14.84 -9.06 19.81
N GLU A 81 -15.93 -8.87 19.08
CA GLU A 81 -16.25 -9.76 17.97
C GLU A 81 -14.97 -9.99 17.16
N SER A 82 -14.59 -11.25 16.97
CA SER A 82 -13.44 -11.58 16.14
C SER A 82 -13.74 -11.06 14.75
N VAL A 83 -13.07 -9.97 14.35
CA VAL A 83 -13.16 -9.46 12.98
C VAL A 83 -12.79 -10.63 12.06
N PRO A 84 -13.68 -11.03 11.13
CA PRO A 84 -13.46 -12.21 10.31
C PRO A 84 -12.08 -12.18 9.67
N GLU A 85 -11.40 -13.33 9.70
CA GLU A 85 -10.15 -13.51 8.98
C GLU A 85 -10.43 -13.32 7.48
N ARG A 86 -9.68 -12.41 6.85
CA ARG A 86 -9.78 -12.13 5.42
C ARG A 86 -8.40 -12.12 4.80
N LYS A 87 -8.18 -13.02 3.86
CA LYS A 87 -6.97 -13.07 3.04
C LYS A 87 -7.17 -12.29 1.75
N VAL A 88 -6.31 -11.30 1.54
CA VAL A 88 -6.24 -10.52 0.30
C VAL A 88 -4.97 -10.87 -0.46
N ALA A 89 -5.10 -11.18 -1.74
CA ALA A 89 -3.97 -11.37 -2.64
C ALA A 89 -3.86 -10.19 -3.63
N ILE A 90 -2.68 -9.60 -3.79
CA ILE A 90 -2.39 -8.57 -4.79
C ILE A 90 -1.46 -9.15 -5.85
N LEU A 91 -1.94 -9.26 -7.09
CA LEU A 91 -1.17 -9.78 -8.23
C LEU A 91 -0.62 -8.60 -9.05
N GLY A 92 0.70 -8.44 -9.07
CA GLY A 92 1.37 -7.23 -9.57
C GLY A 92 1.79 -6.27 -8.44
N ALA A 93 2.08 -6.82 -7.27
CA ALA A 93 2.34 -6.06 -6.04
C ALA A 93 3.64 -5.24 -6.07
N ALA A 94 4.61 -5.58 -6.92
CA ALA A 94 5.85 -4.81 -7.06
C ALA A 94 5.73 -3.65 -8.07
N GLY A 95 4.62 -3.56 -8.79
CA GLY A 95 4.34 -2.49 -9.75
C GLY A 95 4.02 -1.13 -9.10
N GLY A 96 3.92 -0.10 -9.94
CA GLY A 96 3.68 1.28 -9.48
C GLY A 96 2.35 1.51 -8.76
N ILE A 97 1.31 0.74 -9.09
CA ILE A 97 0.04 0.70 -8.33
C ILE A 97 0.15 -0.30 -7.17
N GLY A 98 0.78 -1.46 -7.40
CA GLY A 98 0.84 -2.56 -6.45
C GLY A 98 1.47 -2.19 -5.11
N GLN A 99 2.58 -1.44 -5.11
CA GLN A 99 3.27 -1.05 -3.87
C GLN A 99 2.42 -0.13 -2.97
N PRO A 100 1.90 1.02 -3.45
CA PRO A 100 1.03 1.86 -2.62
C PRO A 100 -0.28 1.14 -2.25
N LEU A 101 -0.82 0.28 -3.12
CA LEU A 101 -2.01 -0.52 -2.80
C LEU A 101 -1.72 -1.52 -1.67
N ALA A 102 -0.56 -2.18 -1.69
CA ALA A 102 -0.12 -3.09 -0.62
C ALA A 102 0.02 -2.35 0.72
N LEU A 103 0.55 -1.13 0.70
CA LEU A 103 0.60 -0.26 1.88
C LEU A 103 -0.82 0.02 2.42
N LEU A 104 -1.75 0.46 1.58
CA LEU A 104 -3.12 0.76 2.00
C LEU A 104 -3.85 -0.49 2.52
N MET A 105 -3.64 -1.65 1.90
CA MET A 105 -4.23 -2.91 2.36
C MET A 105 -3.63 -3.41 3.67
N LYS A 106 -2.33 -3.19 3.92
CA LYS A 106 -1.68 -3.48 5.21
C LYS A 106 -2.23 -2.61 6.34
N LEU A 107 -2.63 -1.36 6.05
CA LEU A 107 -3.23 -0.45 7.03
C LEU A 107 -4.72 -0.75 7.29
N ASN A 108 -5.36 -1.55 6.44
CA ASN A 108 -6.79 -1.84 6.56
C ASN A 108 -7.06 -2.86 7.68
N PRO A 109 -7.82 -2.51 8.74
CA PRO A 109 -8.08 -3.41 9.88
C PRO A 109 -8.95 -4.63 9.53
N LEU A 110 -9.60 -4.62 8.35
CA LEU A 110 -10.41 -5.73 7.86
C LEU A 110 -9.58 -6.84 7.19
N VAL A 111 -8.30 -6.59 6.93
CA VAL A 111 -7.37 -7.53 6.30
C VAL A 111 -6.55 -8.20 7.40
N SER A 112 -6.55 -9.53 7.43
CA SER A 112 -5.74 -10.29 8.38
C SER A 112 -4.54 -10.97 7.75
N SER A 113 -4.62 -11.34 6.47
CA SER A 113 -3.51 -11.87 5.70
C SER A 113 -3.41 -11.14 4.35
N LEU A 114 -2.21 -10.70 4.01
CA LEU A 114 -1.90 -10.00 2.75
C LEU A 114 -0.82 -10.77 1.98
N SER A 115 -1.22 -11.41 0.89
CA SER A 115 -0.32 -12.08 -0.05
C SER A 115 0.05 -11.15 -1.20
N LEU A 116 1.32 -10.85 -1.33
CA LEU A 116 1.87 -10.02 -2.41
C LEU A 116 2.47 -10.96 -3.44
N TYR A 117 2.05 -10.86 -4.69
CA TYR A 117 2.60 -11.62 -5.81
C TYR A 117 3.12 -10.71 -6.91
N ASP A 118 4.26 -11.05 -7.47
CA ASP A 118 4.78 -10.47 -8.70
C ASP A 118 5.80 -11.43 -9.35
N ILE A 119 6.16 -11.17 -10.61
CA ILE A 119 7.22 -11.93 -11.29
C ILE A 119 8.61 -11.59 -10.73
N ALA A 120 8.77 -10.40 -10.12
CA ALA A 120 10.03 -9.92 -9.57
C ALA A 120 9.84 -8.97 -8.39
N ASN A 121 10.87 -8.83 -7.55
CA ASN A 121 10.99 -7.83 -6.47
C ASN A 121 10.00 -7.94 -5.30
N THR A 122 9.05 -8.87 -5.33
CA THR A 122 8.03 -9.05 -4.28
C THR A 122 8.57 -9.29 -2.87
N PRO A 123 9.66 -10.06 -2.64
CA PRO A 123 10.18 -10.29 -1.29
C PRO A 123 10.65 -8.99 -0.61
N GLY A 124 11.20 -8.05 -1.39
CA GLY A 124 11.59 -6.73 -0.88
C GLY A 124 10.39 -5.89 -0.46
N VAL A 125 9.34 -5.87 -1.30
CA VAL A 125 8.09 -5.16 -0.99
C VAL A 125 7.41 -5.74 0.25
N ALA A 126 7.35 -7.07 0.37
CA ALA A 126 6.76 -7.75 1.52
C ALA A 126 7.54 -7.49 2.81
N ALA A 127 8.87 -7.48 2.77
CA ALA A 127 9.70 -7.14 3.92
C ALA A 127 9.46 -5.70 4.38
N ASP A 128 9.37 -4.75 3.44
CA ASP A 128 9.14 -3.34 3.73
C ASP A 128 7.75 -3.12 4.38
N VAL A 129 6.68 -3.51 3.68
CA VAL A 129 5.29 -3.37 4.16
C VAL A 129 5.05 -4.20 5.44
N GLY A 130 5.74 -5.33 5.60
CA GLY A 130 5.65 -6.20 6.77
C GLY A 130 6.10 -5.56 8.08
N HIS A 131 6.96 -4.53 8.04
CA HIS A 131 7.41 -3.82 9.25
C HIS A 131 6.33 -2.92 9.87
N ILE A 132 5.23 -2.66 9.17
CA ILE A 132 4.14 -1.81 9.67
C ILE A 132 3.39 -2.53 10.79
N ASN A 133 3.21 -1.85 11.92
CA ASN A 133 2.67 -2.37 13.18
C ASN A 133 1.13 -2.49 13.17
N THR A 134 0.58 -3.19 12.18
CA THR A 134 -0.85 -3.54 12.07
C THR A 134 -1.05 -5.05 12.06
N ARG A 135 -2.29 -5.52 12.32
CA ARG A 135 -2.60 -6.95 12.46
C ARG A 135 -2.34 -7.81 11.22
N SER A 136 -2.35 -7.23 10.02
CA SER A 136 -2.31 -7.99 8.77
C SER A 136 -0.94 -8.65 8.58
N GLU A 137 -0.89 -9.97 8.49
CA GLU A 137 0.34 -10.72 8.22
C GLU A 137 0.68 -10.63 6.72
N VAL A 138 1.92 -10.29 6.39
CA VAL A 138 2.34 -10.06 4.99
C VAL A 138 3.26 -11.18 4.53
N ALA A 139 2.96 -11.76 3.38
CA ALA A 139 3.82 -12.73 2.70
C ALA A 139 4.07 -12.32 1.25
N GLY A 140 5.34 -12.39 0.83
CA GLY A 140 5.77 -12.10 -0.54
C GLY A 140 6.04 -13.36 -1.35
N TYR A 141 5.48 -13.43 -2.55
CA TYR A 141 5.59 -14.55 -3.49
C TYR A 141 6.15 -14.04 -4.81
N MET A 142 7.20 -14.69 -5.31
CA MET A 142 7.92 -14.27 -6.51
C MET A 142 8.01 -15.39 -7.53
N GLY A 143 7.74 -15.08 -8.79
CA GLY A 143 7.83 -16.01 -9.91
C GLY A 143 6.67 -17.00 -9.98
N ASP A 144 6.48 -17.56 -11.17
CA ASP A 144 5.27 -18.33 -11.52
C ASP A 144 5.03 -19.53 -10.59
N ASP A 145 6.08 -20.20 -10.11
CA ASP A 145 6.01 -21.35 -9.21
C ASP A 145 5.36 -21.03 -7.85
N ASN A 146 5.33 -19.75 -7.46
CA ASN A 146 4.77 -19.31 -6.18
C ASN A 146 3.36 -18.69 -6.32
N LEU A 147 2.83 -18.56 -7.54
CA LEU A 147 1.49 -18.00 -7.77
C LEU A 147 0.39 -18.79 -7.04
N ALA A 148 0.49 -20.12 -7.05
CA ALA A 148 -0.46 -20.99 -6.36
C ALA A 148 -0.53 -20.67 -4.84
N LYS A 149 0.62 -20.54 -4.20
CA LYS A 149 0.73 -20.25 -2.76
C LYS A 149 0.19 -18.85 -2.40
N ALA A 150 0.40 -17.88 -3.30
CA ALA A 150 -0.15 -16.54 -3.12
C ALA A 150 -1.69 -16.54 -3.13
N LEU A 151 -2.30 -17.41 -3.93
CA LEU A 151 -3.75 -17.46 -4.15
C LEU A 151 -4.52 -18.35 -3.17
N GLU A 152 -3.89 -19.41 -2.65
CA GLU A 152 -4.57 -20.41 -1.83
C GLU A 152 -5.31 -19.79 -0.63
N GLY A 153 -6.62 -20.01 -0.53
CA GLY A 153 -7.45 -19.45 0.54
C GLY A 153 -7.68 -17.94 0.48
N ALA A 154 -7.41 -17.27 -0.64
CA ALA A 154 -7.74 -15.85 -0.80
C ALA A 154 -9.26 -15.63 -0.87
N ASP A 155 -9.75 -14.63 -0.13
CA ASP A 155 -11.14 -14.17 -0.18
C ASP A 155 -11.33 -13.06 -1.22
N LEU A 156 -10.26 -12.28 -1.45
CA LEU A 156 -10.21 -11.18 -2.41
C LEU A 156 -8.88 -11.23 -3.17
N VAL A 157 -8.96 -11.13 -4.49
CA VAL A 157 -7.79 -11.00 -5.37
C VAL A 157 -7.89 -9.66 -6.11
N ILE A 158 -6.88 -8.81 -5.95
CA ILE A 158 -6.77 -7.53 -6.64
C ILE A 158 -5.67 -7.64 -7.70
N ILE A 159 -5.97 -7.25 -8.94
CA ILE A 159 -5.09 -7.47 -10.09
C ILE A 159 -4.70 -6.12 -10.72
N PRO A 160 -3.71 -5.41 -10.13
CA PRO A 160 -3.05 -4.26 -10.78
C PRO A 160 -1.98 -4.67 -11.80
N ALA A 161 -1.64 -5.96 -11.90
CA ALA A 161 -0.64 -6.47 -12.84
C ALA A 161 -0.92 -6.01 -14.28
N GLY A 162 0.12 -5.57 -14.97
CA GLY A 162 0.03 -5.13 -16.34
C GLY A 162 1.20 -4.25 -16.71
N VAL A 163 1.44 -4.14 -18.00
CA VAL A 163 2.43 -3.22 -18.53
C VAL A 163 1.78 -1.85 -18.69
N PRO A 164 2.39 -0.76 -18.16
CA PRO A 164 1.90 0.58 -18.46
C PRO A 164 2.19 0.94 -19.91
N ARG A 165 1.36 1.81 -20.50
CA ARG A 165 1.62 2.31 -21.85
C ARG A 165 2.99 3.00 -21.92
N LYS A 166 3.83 2.59 -22.85
CA LYS A 166 5.14 3.20 -23.14
C LYS A 166 5.07 4.05 -24.42
N PRO A 167 5.92 5.09 -24.57
CA PRO A 167 6.07 5.77 -25.85
C PRO A 167 6.36 4.78 -26.98
N GLY A 168 5.68 4.93 -28.11
CA GLY A 168 5.82 4.04 -29.28
C GLY A 168 4.97 2.76 -29.24
N MET A 169 4.31 2.42 -28.13
CA MET A 169 3.42 1.26 -28.03
C MET A 169 2.03 1.58 -28.60
N THR A 170 1.52 0.73 -29.50
CA THR A 170 0.16 0.87 -30.02
C THR A 170 -0.87 0.46 -28.97
N ARG A 171 -2.16 0.77 -29.21
CA ARG A 171 -3.24 0.30 -28.32
C ARG A 171 -3.36 -1.22 -28.33
N ASP A 172 -3.17 -1.82 -29.49
CA ASP A 172 -3.30 -3.27 -29.69
C ASP A 172 -2.14 -4.03 -29.03
N ASP A 173 -0.91 -3.50 -29.10
CA ASP A 173 0.23 -4.10 -28.39
C ASP A 173 -0.02 -4.17 -26.88
N LEU A 174 -0.49 -3.07 -26.30
CA LEU A 174 -0.80 -2.99 -24.88
C LEU A 174 -1.91 -3.97 -24.51
N PHE A 175 -2.96 -4.03 -25.33
CA PHE A 175 -4.06 -4.97 -25.15
C PHE A 175 -3.57 -6.42 -25.18
N ASN A 176 -2.80 -6.82 -26.20
CA ASN A 176 -2.33 -8.20 -26.36
C ASN A 176 -1.44 -8.65 -25.20
N ILE A 177 -0.53 -7.79 -24.74
CA ILE A 177 0.33 -8.09 -23.59
C ILE A 177 -0.52 -8.28 -22.32
N ASN A 178 -1.38 -7.32 -22.01
CA ASN A 178 -2.17 -7.38 -20.77
C ASN A 178 -3.25 -8.48 -20.82
N ALA A 179 -3.78 -8.81 -22.00
CA ALA A 179 -4.66 -9.95 -22.21
C ALA A 179 -3.96 -11.27 -21.85
N GLY A 180 -2.70 -11.44 -22.26
CA GLY A 180 -1.90 -12.62 -21.90
C GLY A 180 -1.64 -12.71 -20.39
N ILE A 181 -1.29 -11.60 -19.74
CA ILE A 181 -1.08 -11.52 -18.29
C ILE A 181 -2.37 -11.90 -17.55
N VAL A 182 -3.48 -11.22 -17.87
CA VAL A 182 -4.79 -11.48 -17.26
C VAL A 182 -5.22 -12.92 -17.48
N LYS A 183 -4.95 -13.49 -18.67
CA LYS A 183 -5.26 -14.88 -18.96
C LYS A 183 -4.58 -15.84 -18.00
N ASN A 184 -3.27 -15.67 -17.81
CA ASN A 184 -2.49 -16.56 -16.96
C ASN A 184 -2.92 -16.43 -15.49
N LEU A 185 -3.09 -15.20 -14.99
CA LEU A 185 -3.51 -14.96 -13.61
C LEU A 185 -4.92 -15.47 -13.33
N CYS A 186 -5.90 -15.23 -14.22
CA CYS A 186 -7.26 -15.73 -14.05
C CYS A 186 -7.34 -17.26 -14.14
N THR A 187 -6.51 -17.89 -14.97
CA THR A 187 -6.41 -19.36 -15.02
C THR A 187 -5.94 -19.92 -13.68
N ALA A 188 -4.96 -19.28 -13.04
CA ALA A 188 -4.49 -19.67 -11.71
C ALA A 188 -5.55 -19.42 -10.63
N ILE A 189 -6.25 -18.28 -10.66
CA ILE A 189 -7.35 -17.96 -9.74
C ILE A 189 -8.45 -19.03 -9.82
N ALA A 190 -8.88 -19.40 -11.03
CA ALA A 190 -9.90 -20.41 -11.25
C ALA A 190 -9.52 -21.78 -10.65
N LYS A 191 -8.22 -22.06 -10.56
CA LYS A 191 -7.69 -23.32 -10.02
C LYS A 191 -7.49 -23.28 -8.50
N TYR A 192 -6.99 -22.18 -7.95
CA TYR A 192 -6.48 -22.14 -6.57
C TYR A 192 -7.37 -21.35 -5.58
N CYS A 193 -8.24 -20.47 -6.08
CA CYS A 193 -9.20 -19.72 -5.24
C CYS A 193 -10.48 -19.35 -6.01
N PRO A 194 -11.23 -20.32 -6.56
CA PRO A 194 -12.36 -20.07 -7.47
C PRO A 194 -13.52 -19.30 -6.82
N HIS A 195 -13.54 -19.17 -5.50
CA HIS A 195 -14.60 -18.49 -4.76
C HIS A 195 -14.25 -17.07 -4.32
N ALA A 196 -13.03 -16.60 -4.61
CA ALA A 196 -12.58 -15.26 -4.26
C ALA A 196 -13.34 -14.18 -5.05
N LEU A 197 -13.51 -13.01 -4.44
CA LEU A 197 -13.90 -11.79 -5.15
C LEU A 197 -12.69 -11.30 -5.97
N ILE A 198 -12.92 -10.89 -7.22
CA ILE A 198 -11.87 -10.49 -8.15
C ILE A 198 -12.04 -9.02 -8.51
N ASN A 199 -11.06 -8.21 -8.13
CA ASN A 199 -10.98 -6.79 -8.46
C ASN A 199 -9.94 -6.57 -9.56
N MET A 200 -10.43 -6.46 -10.80
CA MET A 200 -9.63 -6.26 -11.99
C MET A 200 -9.27 -4.78 -12.18
N ILE A 201 -7.98 -4.44 -12.08
CA ILE A 201 -7.43 -3.11 -12.36
C ILE A 201 -6.66 -3.09 -13.69
N SER A 202 -6.16 -4.24 -14.15
CA SER A 202 -5.39 -4.38 -15.39
C SER A 202 -6.10 -3.73 -16.57
N ASN A 203 -5.45 -2.72 -17.15
CA ASN A 203 -5.98 -2.02 -18.31
C ASN A 203 -5.74 -2.80 -19.61
N PRO A 204 -6.66 -2.71 -20.60
CA PRO A 204 -7.91 -1.95 -20.58
C PRO A 204 -9.05 -2.72 -19.88
N VAL A 205 -9.63 -2.16 -18.81
CA VAL A 205 -10.68 -2.82 -17.99
C VAL A 205 -11.88 -3.27 -18.83
N ASN A 206 -12.29 -2.46 -19.82
CA ASN A 206 -13.39 -2.76 -20.73
C ASN A 206 -13.21 -4.09 -21.50
N SER A 207 -11.98 -4.59 -21.61
CA SER A 207 -11.68 -5.84 -22.31
C SER A 207 -11.13 -6.92 -21.39
N THR A 208 -10.36 -6.57 -20.36
CA THR A 208 -9.78 -7.54 -19.42
C THR A 208 -10.84 -8.21 -18.54
N VAL A 209 -11.93 -7.51 -18.19
CA VAL A 209 -13.06 -8.10 -17.47
C VAL A 209 -13.78 -9.17 -18.31
N PRO A 210 -14.19 -8.90 -19.57
CA PRO A 210 -14.70 -9.95 -20.45
C PRO A 210 -13.73 -11.14 -20.63
N ILE A 211 -12.42 -10.88 -20.78
CA ILE A 211 -11.42 -11.96 -20.89
C ILE A 211 -11.44 -12.84 -19.64
N ALA A 212 -11.42 -12.25 -18.44
CA ALA A 212 -11.49 -12.98 -17.18
C ALA A 212 -12.79 -13.81 -17.09
N ALA A 213 -13.92 -13.22 -17.45
CA ALA A 213 -15.21 -13.93 -17.47
C ALA A 213 -15.17 -15.18 -18.36
N GLU A 214 -14.64 -15.07 -19.59
CA GLU A 214 -14.54 -16.21 -20.52
C GLU A 214 -13.58 -17.30 -20.02
N ILE A 215 -12.51 -16.93 -19.31
CA ILE A 215 -11.60 -17.90 -18.69
C ILE A 215 -12.32 -18.65 -17.57
N PHE A 216 -13.03 -17.94 -16.70
CA PHE A 216 -13.78 -18.57 -15.62
C PHE A 216 -14.92 -19.45 -16.15
N LYS A 217 -15.59 -19.06 -17.26
CA LYS A 217 -16.60 -19.89 -17.92
C LYS A 217 -15.99 -21.18 -18.45
N LYS A 218 -14.84 -21.10 -19.13
CA LYS A 218 -14.10 -22.28 -19.61
C LYS A 218 -13.65 -23.20 -18.47
N ALA A 219 -13.35 -22.64 -17.31
CA ALA A 219 -13.01 -23.41 -16.11
C ALA A 219 -14.23 -23.96 -15.35
N GLY A 220 -15.46 -23.59 -15.74
CA GLY A 220 -16.69 -23.97 -15.02
C GLY A 220 -16.87 -23.27 -13.66
N MET A 221 -16.20 -22.13 -13.45
CA MET A 221 -16.12 -21.42 -12.15
C MET A 221 -16.61 -19.96 -12.24
N TYR A 222 -17.28 -19.58 -13.32
CA TYR A 222 -17.75 -18.20 -13.48
C TYR A 222 -18.92 -17.89 -12.55
N ASP A 223 -18.73 -16.87 -11.71
CA ASP A 223 -19.78 -16.25 -10.90
C ASP A 223 -19.78 -14.75 -11.19
N GLU A 224 -20.84 -14.27 -11.84
CA GLU A 224 -21.03 -12.86 -12.20
C GLU A 224 -21.05 -11.92 -10.99
N LYS A 225 -21.35 -12.43 -9.79
CA LYS A 225 -21.38 -11.66 -8.54
C LYS A 225 -20.00 -11.49 -7.91
N LYS A 226 -18.95 -12.07 -8.51
CA LYS A 226 -17.59 -12.08 -7.94
C LYS A 226 -16.53 -11.46 -8.82
N LEU A 227 -16.85 -11.07 -10.06
CA LEU A 227 -15.89 -10.43 -10.96
C LEU A 227 -16.21 -8.95 -11.16
N PHE A 228 -15.29 -8.08 -10.73
CA PHE A 228 -15.46 -6.64 -10.77
C PHE A 228 -14.37 -5.96 -11.58
N GLY A 229 -14.76 -5.13 -12.55
CA GLY A 229 -13.88 -4.12 -13.12
C GLY A 229 -13.79 -2.91 -12.20
N VAL A 230 -12.60 -2.58 -11.72
CA VAL A 230 -12.42 -1.45 -10.79
C VAL A 230 -12.44 -0.13 -11.57
N THR A 231 -13.58 0.56 -11.52
CA THR A 231 -13.78 1.89 -12.14
C THR A 231 -13.81 3.03 -11.12
N THR A 232 -13.51 2.73 -9.85
CA THR A 232 -13.61 3.66 -8.71
C THR A 232 -12.81 4.95 -8.92
N LEU A 233 -11.69 4.91 -9.66
CA LEU A 233 -10.90 6.11 -9.95
C LEU A 233 -11.69 7.16 -10.76
N ASP A 234 -12.60 6.72 -11.64
CA ASP A 234 -13.44 7.67 -12.40
C ASP A 234 -14.44 8.36 -11.47
N VAL A 235 -15.00 7.62 -10.50
CA VAL A 235 -15.86 8.17 -9.45
C VAL A 235 -15.07 9.16 -8.57
N VAL A 236 -13.86 8.81 -8.14
CA VAL A 236 -12.99 9.69 -7.34
C VAL A 236 -12.69 10.98 -8.08
N ARG A 237 -12.37 10.90 -9.38
CA ARG A 237 -12.15 12.07 -10.25
C ARG A 237 -13.41 12.92 -10.40
N ALA A 238 -14.54 12.30 -10.72
CA ALA A 238 -15.82 13.01 -10.90
C ALA A 238 -16.21 13.76 -9.63
N LYS A 239 -16.10 13.13 -8.45
CA LYS A 239 -16.35 13.77 -7.15
C LYS A 239 -15.41 14.97 -6.93
N THR A 240 -14.11 14.79 -7.14
CA THR A 240 -13.10 15.83 -6.95
C THR A 240 -13.33 17.03 -7.87
N PHE A 241 -13.58 16.78 -9.15
CA PHE A 241 -13.77 17.85 -10.14
C PHE A 241 -15.11 18.58 -9.93
N TYR A 242 -16.17 17.84 -9.62
CA TYR A 242 -17.47 18.44 -9.30
C TYR A 242 -17.40 19.31 -8.06
N ALA A 243 -16.80 18.82 -6.96
CA ALA A 243 -16.65 19.56 -5.71
C ALA A 243 -16.03 20.95 -5.93
N GLY A 244 -14.97 21.02 -6.73
CA GLY A 244 -14.29 22.27 -7.05
C GLY A 244 -15.13 23.25 -7.88
N LYS A 245 -16.07 22.76 -8.70
CA LYS A 245 -16.98 23.63 -9.48
C LYS A 245 -18.24 24.00 -8.72
N ALA A 246 -18.77 23.09 -7.92
CA ALA A 246 -19.93 23.31 -7.06
C ALA A 246 -19.59 24.08 -5.78
N ASN A 247 -18.30 24.25 -5.46
CA ASN A 247 -17.80 24.89 -4.23
C ASN A 247 -18.36 24.25 -2.96
N VAL A 248 -18.32 22.90 -2.92
CA VAL A 248 -18.78 22.09 -1.79
C VAL A 248 -17.65 21.19 -1.28
N PRO A 249 -17.68 20.74 -0.01
CA PRO A 249 -16.69 19.81 0.51
C PRO A 249 -16.67 18.50 -0.28
N VAL A 250 -15.52 18.11 -0.82
CA VAL A 250 -15.38 16.89 -1.65
C VAL A 250 -15.82 15.61 -0.93
N ALA A 251 -15.65 15.56 0.39
CA ALA A 251 -16.04 14.42 1.22
C ALA A 251 -17.57 14.19 1.24
N GLU A 252 -18.36 15.23 0.98
CA GLU A 252 -19.82 15.17 0.93
C GLU A 252 -20.33 14.88 -0.49
N VAL A 253 -19.46 14.92 -1.49
CA VAL A 253 -19.84 14.75 -2.88
C VAL A 253 -20.04 13.27 -3.23
N ASN A 254 -21.18 13.00 -3.84
CA ASN A 254 -21.46 11.76 -4.53
C ASN A 254 -21.83 12.04 -5.99
N VAL A 255 -21.10 11.42 -6.93
CA VAL A 255 -21.41 11.45 -8.36
C VAL A 255 -21.33 10.02 -8.88
N PRO A 256 -22.46 9.42 -9.29
CA PRO A 256 -22.43 8.13 -9.96
C PRO A 256 -21.69 8.23 -11.29
N VAL A 257 -20.87 7.24 -11.61
CA VAL A 257 -20.22 7.09 -12.92
C VAL A 257 -20.55 5.72 -13.47
N ILE A 258 -21.06 5.67 -14.70
CA ILE A 258 -21.49 4.43 -15.37
C ILE A 258 -20.77 4.27 -16.72
N GLY A 259 -21.07 3.16 -17.41
CA GLY A 259 -20.50 2.85 -18.72
C GLY A 259 -19.26 1.96 -18.61
N GLY A 260 -18.11 2.47 -19.05
CA GLY A 260 -16.81 1.79 -19.02
C GLY A 260 -15.70 2.68 -18.47
N HIS A 261 -14.45 2.25 -18.65
CA HIS A 261 -13.23 2.86 -18.11
C HIS A 261 -12.27 3.37 -19.21
N ALA A 262 -12.79 3.85 -20.33
CA ALA A 262 -11.96 4.37 -21.42
C ALA A 262 -12.63 5.51 -22.19
N GLY A 263 -12.06 6.71 -22.09
CA GLY A 263 -12.50 7.89 -22.85
C GLY A 263 -14.00 8.11 -22.76
N VAL A 264 -14.67 8.19 -23.92
CA VAL A 264 -16.12 8.46 -24.01
C VAL A 264 -17.02 7.39 -23.37
N THR A 265 -16.48 6.21 -23.03
CA THR A 265 -17.25 5.19 -22.30
C THR A 265 -17.47 5.56 -20.83
N ILE A 266 -16.69 6.51 -20.29
CA ILE A 266 -16.84 7.00 -18.91
C ILE A 266 -17.96 8.04 -18.88
N LEU A 267 -19.06 7.73 -18.19
CA LEU A 267 -20.27 8.57 -18.14
C LEU A 267 -20.56 9.04 -16.70
N PRO A 268 -19.99 10.19 -16.28
CA PRO A 268 -20.33 10.79 -14.99
C PRO A 268 -21.73 11.40 -15.02
N LEU A 269 -22.62 10.92 -14.15
CA LEU A 269 -24.00 11.37 -14.06
C LEU A 269 -24.11 12.59 -13.14
N PHE A 270 -23.60 13.74 -13.59
CA PHE A 270 -23.64 14.98 -12.79
C PHE A 270 -25.07 15.46 -12.47
N SER A 271 -26.06 15.06 -13.27
CA SER A 271 -27.49 15.28 -12.94
C SER A 271 -27.94 14.56 -11.66
N GLN A 272 -27.20 13.52 -11.23
CA GLN A 272 -27.45 12.77 -10.00
C GLN A 272 -26.42 13.13 -8.91
N ALA A 273 -25.67 14.22 -9.08
CA ALA A 273 -24.69 14.64 -8.10
C ALA A 273 -25.37 15.07 -6.78
N THR A 274 -24.78 14.70 -5.66
CA THR A 274 -25.23 15.12 -4.32
C THR A 274 -24.04 15.74 -3.59
N PRO A 275 -24.15 16.95 -3.01
CA PRO A 275 -25.28 17.88 -3.15
C PRO A 275 -25.44 18.40 -4.59
N GLN A 276 -26.67 18.75 -4.94
CA GLN A 276 -27.00 19.35 -6.23
C GLN A 276 -26.48 20.79 -6.31
N ALA A 277 -25.90 21.17 -7.44
CA ALA A 277 -25.44 22.52 -7.72
C ALA A 277 -25.96 22.96 -9.08
N ASN A 278 -26.37 24.22 -9.18
CA ASN A 278 -26.88 24.79 -10.42
C ASN A 278 -25.72 25.20 -11.34
N LEU A 279 -25.05 24.20 -11.93
CA LEU A 279 -23.96 24.40 -12.89
C LEU A 279 -24.51 24.55 -14.32
N SER A 280 -23.93 25.45 -15.12
CA SER A 280 -24.33 25.62 -16.51
C SER A 280 -23.97 24.39 -17.37
N GLY A 281 -24.67 24.22 -18.49
CA GLY A 281 -24.43 23.11 -19.43
C GLY A 281 -22.98 23.05 -19.95
N ASP A 282 -22.37 24.21 -20.19
CA ASP A 282 -20.96 24.28 -20.62
C ASP A 282 -19.99 23.79 -19.54
N VAL A 283 -20.27 24.12 -18.27
CA VAL A 283 -19.47 23.62 -17.13
C VAL A 283 -19.61 22.11 -16.99
N LEU A 284 -20.83 21.58 -17.13
CA LEU A 284 -21.08 20.13 -17.08
C LEU A 284 -20.41 19.39 -18.25
N THR A 285 -20.40 19.98 -19.44
CA THR A 285 -19.70 19.44 -20.62
C THR A 285 -18.20 19.40 -20.40
N ALA A 286 -17.61 20.48 -19.89
CA ALA A 286 -16.19 20.55 -19.56
C ALA A 286 -15.80 19.55 -18.45
N LEU A 287 -16.64 19.41 -17.41
CA LEU A 287 -16.44 18.42 -16.34
C LEU A 287 -16.49 16.98 -16.87
N THR A 288 -17.42 16.69 -17.77
CA THR A 288 -17.54 15.37 -18.42
C THR A 288 -16.28 15.06 -19.20
N LYS A 289 -15.83 16.00 -20.06
CA LYS A 289 -14.62 15.83 -20.85
C LYS A 289 -13.37 15.64 -19.99
N ARG A 290 -13.20 16.45 -18.94
CA ARG A 290 -12.08 16.32 -18.00
C ARG A 290 -12.10 14.98 -17.26
N THR A 291 -13.28 14.47 -16.89
CA THR A 291 -13.39 13.15 -16.25
C THR A 291 -12.96 12.03 -17.21
N GLN A 292 -13.43 12.08 -18.46
CA GLN A 292 -13.06 11.12 -19.50
C GLN A 292 -11.57 11.14 -19.85
N ASP A 293 -10.95 12.32 -19.82
CA ASP A 293 -9.54 12.52 -20.14
C ASP A 293 -8.61 12.51 -18.92
N GLY A 294 -9.13 12.28 -17.70
CA GLY A 294 -8.35 12.40 -16.47
C GLY A 294 -7.14 11.44 -16.38
N GLY A 295 -7.16 10.33 -17.14
CA GLY A 295 -6.00 9.46 -17.33
C GLY A 295 -4.92 10.13 -18.19
N THR A 296 -5.31 10.75 -19.29
CA THR A 296 -4.44 11.47 -20.22
C THR A 296 -3.79 12.68 -19.53
N GLU A 297 -4.58 13.46 -18.77
CA GLU A 297 -4.08 14.61 -17.97
C GLU A 297 -2.88 14.21 -17.09
N VAL A 298 -2.95 13.05 -16.43
CA VAL A 298 -1.85 12.56 -15.58
C VAL A 298 -0.65 12.06 -16.39
N VAL A 299 -0.88 11.40 -17.53
CA VAL A 299 0.21 10.93 -18.40
C VAL A 299 1.00 12.12 -18.95
N GLU A 300 0.31 13.18 -19.36
CA GLU A 300 0.93 14.43 -19.84
C GLU A 300 1.70 15.13 -18.72
N ALA A 301 1.10 15.25 -17.53
CA ALA A 301 1.77 15.83 -16.36
C ALA A 301 3.02 15.05 -15.93
N LYS A 302 3.06 13.73 -16.17
CA LYS A 302 4.24 12.88 -15.95
C LYS A 302 5.20 12.85 -17.15
N ALA A 303 5.01 13.70 -18.16
CA ALA A 303 5.81 13.73 -19.39
C ALA A 303 5.92 12.35 -20.07
N GLY A 304 4.82 11.59 -20.08
CA GLY A 304 4.75 10.24 -20.64
C GLY A 304 5.42 9.14 -19.80
N LYS A 305 5.97 9.45 -18.62
CA LYS A 305 6.66 8.49 -17.72
C LYS A 305 5.69 7.71 -16.83
N GLY A 306 4.61 7.19 -17.44
CA GLY A 306 3.59 6.39 -16.77
C GLY A 306 2.28 7.12 -16.51
N SER A 307 1.30 6.39 -15.96
CA SER A 307 -0.06 6.85 -15.67
C SER A 307 -0.27 7.14 -14.19
N ALA A 308 -1.53 7.40 -13.79
CA ALA A 308 -1.92 7.45 -12.39
C ALA A 308 -1.53 6.15 -11.68
N THR A 309 -0.85 6.28 -10.54
CA THR A 309 -0.39 5.17 -9.70
C THR A 309 -0.91 5.34 -8.28
N LEU A 310 -0.62 6.49 -7.68
CA LEU A 310 -0.98 6.80 -6.29
C LEU A 310 -2.48 6.97 -6.09
N SER A 311 -3.18 7.68 -6.98
CA SER A 311 -4.63 7.85 -6.89
C SER A 311 -5.41 6.62 -7.32
N MET A 312 -4.76 5.68 -8.02
CA MET A 312 -5.36 4.42 -8.45
C MET A 312 -5.27 3.34 -7.37
N ALA A 313 -4.23 3.39 -6.54
CA ALA A 313 -4.04 2.53 -5.38
C ALA A 313 -5.02 2.89 -4.27
#